data_AF-A0A929C781-F1
#
_entry.id   AF-A0A929C781-F1
#
_cell.length_a   1.000
_cell.length_b   1.000
_cell.length_c   1.000
_cell.angle_alpha   90.00
_cell.angle_beta   90.00
_cell.angle_gamma   90.00
#
_symmetry.space_group_name_H-M   'P 1'
#
loop_
_entity.id
_entity.type
_entity.pdbx_description
1 polymer ?
#
loop_
_entity_poly.entity_id
_entity_poly.type
_entity_poly.pdbx_seq_one_letter_code
_entity_poly.pdbx_strand_id
1 'polypeptide(L)' 'GNVRKIIIKNEEGKTYLEIPVTIGIVGALIAPVLAAVGAIAALAANFKIEVIKREDQ' A
#
# COMPACT_ATOMS: atom_id res chain seq x y z
N GLY A 1 1.22 -10.89 -13.83
CA GLY A 1 1.60 -9.62 -13.16
C GLY A 1 0.43 -9.04 -12.40
N ASN A 2 0.13 -9.56 -11.22
CA ASN A 2 -1.13 -9.26 -10.54
C ASN A 2 -0.90 -8.99 -9.04
N VAL A 3 -0.46 -7.77 -8.72
CA VAL A 3 -0.40 -7.26 -7.35
C VAL A 3 -1.79 -6.79 -6.96
N ARG A 4 -2.34 -7.31 -5.86
CA ARG A 4 -3.73 -7.04 -5.47
C ARG A 4 -3.89 -6.39 -4.12
N LYS A 5 -2.97 -6.64 -3.18
CA LYS A 5 -3.07 -6.17 -1.81
C LYS A 5 -1.74 -5.64 -1.31
N ILE A 6 -1.83 -4.54 -0.58
CA ILE A 6 -0.75 -3.93 0.18
C ILE A 6 -1.09 -4.15 1.65
N ILE A 7 -0.17 -4.77 2.38
CA ILE A 7 -0.32 -5.07 3.80
C ILE A 7 0.74 -4.29 4.57
N ILE A 8 0.30 -3.49 5.53
CA ILE A 8 1.19 -2.79 6.45
C ILE A 8 1.30 -3.62 7.72
N LYS A 9 2.52 -4.03 8.07
CA LYS A 9 2.81 -4.75 9.31
C LYS A 9 3.83 -3.99 10.16
N ASN A 10 3.79 -4.19 11.47
CA ASN A 10 4.88 -3.75 12.35
C ASN A 10 6.01 -4.78 12.39
N GLU A 11 7.09 -4.45 13.09
CA GLU A 11 8.24 -5.34 13.28
C GLU A 11 7.90 -6.64 14.02
N GLU A 12 6.84 -6.64 14.85
CA GLU A 12 6.32 -7.84 15.53
C GLU A 12 5.45 -8.72 14.62
N GLY A 13 5.27 -8.36 13.35
CA GLY A 13 4.50 -9.14 12.37
C GLY A 13 2.98 -8.98 12.48
N LYS A 14 2.48 -8.06 13.32
CA LYS A 14 1.04 -7.73 13.37
C LYS A 14 0.65 -6.90 12.17
N THR A 15 -0.40 -7.34 11.47
CA THR A 15 -1.01 -6.60 10.37
C THR A 15 -1.93 -5.51 10.91
N TYR A 16 -1.66 -4.26 10.54
CA TYR A 16 -2.48 -3.11 10.94
C TYR A 16 -3.47 -2.69 9.86
N LEU A 17 -3.07 -2.83 8.60
CA LEU A 17 -3.87 -2.35 7.48
C LEU A 17 -3.65 -3.21 6.25
N GLU A 18 -4.75 -3.64 5.63
CA GLU A 18 -4.77 -4.32 4.34
C GLU A 18 -5.58 -3.46 3.37
N ILE A 19 -4.93 -2.98 2.31
CA ILE A 19 -5.55 -2.12 1.29
C ILE A 19 -5.39 -2.77 -0.09
N PRO A 20 -6.47 -2.92 -0.87
CA PRO A 20 -6.35 -3.37 -2.24
C PRO A 20 -5.72 -2.29 -3.13
N VAL A 21 -4.82 -2.70 -4.02
CA VAL A 21 -4.08 -1.80 -4.93
C VAL A 21 -5.03 -1.00 -5.82
N THR A 22 -6.15 -1.59 -6.23
CA THR A 22 -7.16 -0.93 -7.07
C THR A 22 -7.69 0.36 -6.45
N ILE A 23 -7.89 0.39 -5.12
CA ILE A 23 -8.35 1.60 -4.44
C ILE A 23 -7.26 2.68 -4.47
N GLY A 24 -5.99 2.29 -4.27
CA GLY A 24 -4.86 3.21 -4.40
C GLY A 24 -4.76 3.84 -5.78
N ILE A 25 -4.98 3.05 -6.84
CA ILE A 25 -4.98 3.53 -8.23
C ILE A 25 -6.12 4.51 -8.46
N VAL A 26 -7.35 4.14 -8.08
CA VAL A 26 -8.52 5.02 -8.23
C VAL A 26 -8.32 6.33 -7.46
N GLY A 27 -7.84 6.25 -6.21
CA GLY A 27 -7.53 7.40 -5.37
C GLY A 27 -6.48 8.31 -5.98
N ALA A 28 -5.42 7.75 -6.57
CA ALA A 28 -4.38 8.52 -7.25
C ALA A 28 -4.90 9.28 -8.47
N LEU A 29 -5.91 8.74 -9.16
CA LEU A 29 -6.52 9.39 -10.33
C LEU A 29 -7.49 10.52 -9.93
N ILE A 30 -8.34 10.29 -8.93
CA ILE A 30 -9.38 11.26 -8.54
C ILE A 30 -8.89 12.33 -7.56
N ALA A 31 -7.84 12.04 -6.79
CA ALA A 31 -7.29 12.91 -5.76
C ALA A 31 -5.75 12.92 -5.78
N PRO A 32 -5.12 13.43 -6.86
CA PRO A 32 -3.68 13.34 -7.07
C PRO A 32 -2.87 14.09 -6.00
N VAL A 33 -3.38 15.24 -5.51
CA VAL A 33 -2.71 16.00 -4.44
C VAL A 33 -2.69 15.23 -3.13
N LEU A 34 -3.81 14.61 -2.74
CA LEU A 34 -3.87 13.79 -1.53
C LEU A 34 -3.00 12.54 -1.66
N ALA A 35 -2.95 11.93 -2.84
CA ALA A 35 -2.09 10.80 -3.11
C ALA A 35 -0.60 11.16 -2.96
N ALA A 36 -0.17 12.33 -3.46
CA ALA A 36 1.21 12.80 -3.30
C ALA A 36 1.56 13.00 -1.81
N VAL A 37 0.68 13.65 -1.04
CA VAL A 37 0.87 13.85 0.41
C VAL A 37 0.93 12.50 1.14
N GLY A 38 0.01 11.58 0.82
CA GLY A 38 -0.02 10.24 1.39
C GLY A 38 1.23 9.42 1.06
N ALA A 39 1.77 9.55 -0.14
CA ALA A 39 3.02 8.90 -0.55
C ALA A 39 4.21 9.43 0.27
N ILE A 40 4.31 10.75 0.44
CA ILE A 40 5.36 11.35 1.28
C ILE A 40 5.23 10.87 2.73
N ALA A 41 4.00 10.87 3.27
CA ALA A 41 3.74 10.37 4.62
C ALA A 41 4.11 8.89 4.77
N ALA A 42 3.82 8.05 3.77
CA ALA A 42 4.17 6.63 3.77
C ALA A 42 5.69 6.40 3.73
N LEU A 43 6.45 7.24 3.01
CA LEU A 43 7.91 7.18 3.00
C LEU A 43 8.53 7.65 4.33
N ALA A 44 7.92 8.66 4.96
CA ALA A 44 8.35 9.15 6.26
C ALA A 44 8.01 8.17 7.40
N ALA A 45 6.96 7.37 7.21
CA ALA A 45 6.54 6.37 8.17
C ALA A 45 7.46 5.14 8.11
N ASN A 46 8.12 4.83 9.24
CA ASN A 46 8.97 3.65 9.37
C ASN A 46 8.11 2.39 9.58
N PHE A 47 7.38 1.96 8.55
CA PHE A 47 6.59 0.73 8.58
C PHE A 47 7.09 -0.29 7.56
N LYS A 48 6.84 -1.58 7.82
CA LYS A 48 7.14 -2.65 6.88
C LYS A 48 5.98 -2.82 5.91
N ILE A 49 6.25 -2.53 4.63
CA ILE A 49 5.27 -2.66 3.54
C ILE A 49 5.45 -4.04 2.90
N GLU A 50 4.47 -4.92 3.09
CA GLU A 50 4.41 -6.20 2.39
C GLU A 50 3.46 -6.11 1.19
N VAL A 51 4.00 -6.44 0.02
CA VAL A 51 3.25 -6.41 -1.23
C VAL A 51 2.90 -7.84 -1.62
N ILE A 52 1.61 -8.18 -1.53
CA ILE A 52 1.14 -9.51 -1.94
C ILE A 52 0.88 -9.48 -3.45
N LYS A 53 1.80 -10.10 -4.16
CA LYS A 53 1.66 -10.45 -5.57
C LYS A 53 0.99 -11.83 -5.64
N ARG A 54 0.16 -12.10 -6.65
CA ARG A 54 -0.05 -13.50 -7.02
C ARG A 54 1.31 -14.05 -7.46
N GLU A 55 1.76 -15.14 -6.85
CA GLU A 55 2.61 -16.11 -7.53
C GLU A 55 1.82 -16.54 -8.78
N ASP A 56 2.03 -15.80 -9.88
CA ASP A 56 2.06 -16.47 -11.17
C ASP A 56 3.25 -17.43 -11.05
N GLN A 57 3.01 -18.74 -11.18
CA GLN A 57 4.07 -19.75 -11.16
C GLN A 57 5.23 -19.37 -12.11
#